data_AF-W4RS73-F1
#
_entry.id   AF-W4RS73-F1
#
_cell.length_a   1.000
_cell.length_b   1.000
_cell.length_c   1.000
_cell.angle_alpha   90.00
_cell.angle_beta   90.00
_cell.angle_gamma   90.00
#
_symmetry.space_group_name_H-M   'P 1'
#
loop_
_entity.id
_entity.type
_entity.pdbx_description
1 polymer ?
#
loop_
_entity_poly.entity_id
_entity_poly.type
_entity_poly.pdbx_seq_one_letter_code
_entity_poly.pdbx_strand_id
1 'polypeptide(L)' 'MEDFNEEYGVFQKALNIEDPWYVVDYELNQKDLTLDIYLDFKRGAKFVCSH' A
#
# COMPACT_ATOMS: atom_id res chain seq x y z
N MET A 1 -16.61 -9.46 12.61
CA MET A 1 -15.24 -8.92 12.60
C MET A 1 -15.29 -7.80 11.60
N GLU A 2 -15.30 -6.56 12.07
CA GLU A 2 -15.41 -5.40 11.18
C GLU A 2 -14.16 -5.29 10.31
N ASP A 3 -14.39 -5.08 9.02
CA ASP A 3 -13.46 -5.15 7.90
C ASP A 3 -12.48 -3.95 7.93
N PHE A 4 -11.49 -3.98 8.83
CA PHE A 4 -10.36 -3.03 8.80
C PHE A 4 -9.52 -3.13 7.51
N ASN A 5 -9.80 -4.12 6.65
CA ASN A 5 -9.14 -4.32 5.36
C ASN A 5 -9.67 -3.36 4.27
N GLU A 6 -10.83 -2.73 4.47
CA GLU A 6 -11.40 -1.78 3.50
C GLU A 6 -10.66 -0.44 3.45
N GLU A 7 -10.07 0.00 4.58
CA GLU A 7 -9.44 1.33 4.67
C GLU A 7 -8.21 1.45 3.77
N TYR A 8 -7.32 0.45 3.74
CA TYR A 8 -6.14 0.46 2.88
C TYR A 8 -6.47 0.26 1.38
N GLY A 9 -7.66 -0.29 1.10
CA GLY A 9 -8.12 -0.53 -0.27
C GLY A 9 -8.24 0.76 -1.10
N VAL A 10 -8.50 1.91 -0.47
CA VAL A 10 -8.58 3.19 -1.19
C VAL A 10 -7.21 3.61 -1.74
N PHE A 11 -6.16 3.50 -0.93
CA PHE A 11 -4.80 3.88 -1.32
C PHE A 11 -4.28 2.96 -2.41
N GLN A 12 -4.53 1.65 -2.28
CA GLN A 12 -4.14 0.67 -3.29
C GLN A 12 -4.76 0.98 -4.65
N LYS A 13 -6.08 1.25 -4.68
CA LYS A 13 -6.78 1.59 -5.93
C LYS A 13 -6.37 2.95 -6.47
N ALA A 14 -6.26 3.96 -5.62
CA ALA A 14 -5.95 5.33 -6.04
C ALA A 14 -4.54 5.48 -6.61
N LEU A 15 -3.58 4.72 -6.08
CA LEU A 15 -2.18 4.75 -6.49
C LEU A 15 -1.79 3.65 -7.48
N ASN A 16 -2.77 2.85 -7.93
CA ASN A 16 -2.57 1.68 -8.79
C ASN A 16 -1.49 0.72 -8.25
N ILE A 17 -1.55 0.45 -6.94
CA ILE A 17 -0.70 -0.55 -6.29
C ILE A 17 -1.27 -1.93 -6.61
N GLU A 18 -0.49 -2.73 -7.31
CA GLU A 18 -0.86 -4.05 -7.79
C GLU A 18 -0.01 -5.14 -7.12
N ASP A 19 -0.46 -6.39 -7.24
CA ASP A 19 0.30 -7.57 -6.82
C ASP A 19 1.73 -7.53 -7.40
N PRO A 20 2.76 -7.85 -6.59
CA PRO A 20 2.71 -8.45 -5.26
C PRO A 20 2.66 -7.47 -4.08
N TRP A 21 2.53 -6.18 -4.35
CA TRP A 21 2.55 -5.13 -3.34
C TRP A 21 1.16 -4.95 -2.71
N TYR A 22 1.14 -4.63 -1.41
CA TYR A 22 -0.06 -4.22 -0.69
C TYR A 22 0.31 -3.16 0.35
N VAL A 23 -0.66 -2.31 0.69
CA VAL A 23 -0.48 -1.27 1.71
C VAL A 23 -0.58 -1.92 3.08
N VAL A 24 0.40 -1.66 3.93
CA VAL A 24 0.41 -2.13 5.32
C VAL A 24 0.12 -1.02 6.32
N ASP A 25 0.42 0.22 5.98
CA ASP A 25 0.19 1.36 6.85
C ASP A 25 0.23 2.69 6.08
N TYR A 26 -0.21 3.76 6.72
CA TYR A 26 -0.02 5.13 6.25
C TYR A 26 0.19 6.11 7.41
N GLU A 27 0.96 7.18 7.17
CA GLU A 27 1.14 8.27 8.12
C GLU A 27 0.87 9.61 7.44
N LEU A 28 -0.06 10.40 7.99
CA LEU A 28 -0.34 11.75 7.51
C LEU A 28 0.33 12.79 8.42
N ASN A 29 1.42 13.37 7.93
CA ASN A 29 2.03 14.53 8.55
C ASN A 29 1.33 15.80 8.05
N GLN A 30 0.38 16.31 8.83
CA GLN A 30 -0.39 17.52 8.49
C GLN A 30 0.46 18.80 8.54
N LYS A 31 1.57 18.81 9.27
CA LYS A 31 2.44 19.98 9.37
C LYS A 31 3.23 20.16 8.07
N ASP A 32 3.75 19.07 7.54
CA ASP A 32 4.54 19.04 6.31
C ASP A 32 3.67 18.67 5.08
N LEU A 33 2.35 18.54 5.27
CA LEU A 33 1.37 18.14 4.26
C LEU A 33 1.80 16.91 3.44
N THR A 34 2.39 15.94 4.13
CA THR A 34 2.96 14.74 3.52
C THR A 34 2.17 13.52 3.97
N LEU A 35 1.83 12.64 3.02
CA LEU A 35 1.21 11.35 3.28
C LEU A 35 2.23 10.27 2.92
N ASP A 36 2.77 9.61 3.94
CA ASP A 36 3.66 8.48 3.79
C ASP A 36 2.82 7.19 3.73
N ILE A 37 3.11 6.33 2.75
CA ILE A 37 2.39 5.07 2.54
C ILE A 37 3.40 3.94 2.55
N TYR A 38 3.18 2.98 3.43
CA TYR A 38 4.07 1.85 3.64
C TYR A 38 3.54 0.65 2.87
N LEU A 39 4.39 0.07 2.03
CA LEU A 39 4.07 -1.10 1.21
C LEU A 39 4.87 -2.30 1.68
N ASP A 40 4.24 -3.47 1.60
CA ASP A 40 4.89 -4.75 1.81
C ASP A 40 4.48 -5.73 0.71
N PHE A 41 5.14 -6.88 0.67
CA PHE A 41 4.88 -7.95 -0.27
C PHE A 41 5.01 -9.30 0.41
N LYS A 42 4.22 -10.28 -0.04
CA LYS A 42 4.24 -11.60 0.58
C LYS A 42 5.57 -12.30 0.30
N ARG A 43 6.10 -13.00 1.30
CA ARG A 43 7.29 -13.84 1.14
C ARG A 43 7.08 -14.82 -0.03
N GLY A 44 8.04 -14.84 -0.96
CA GLY A 44 7.94 -15.66 -2.17
C GLY A 44 7.28 -14.97 -3.36
N ALA A 45 6.92 -13.68 -3.22
CA ALA A 45 6.53 -12.83 -4.33
C ALA A 45 7.57 -12.85 -5.46
N LYS A 46 7.09 -12.81 -6.70
CA LYS A 46 7.91 -12.72 -7.89
C LYS A 46 7.74 -11.34 -8.49
N PHE A 47 8.85 -10.66 -8.70
CA PHE A 47 8.86 -9.36 -9.36
C PHE A 47 9.22 -9.56 -10.82
N VAL A 48 8.46 -8.92 -11.70
CA VAL A 48 8.79 -8.94 -13.13
C VAL A 48 10.00 -8.02 -13.31
N CYS A 49 11.13 -8.56 -13.77
CA CYS A 49 12.28 -7.76 -14.11
C CYS A 49 12.11 -7.28 -15.55
N SER A 50 11.84 -5.99 -15.75
CA SER A 50 11.90 -5.36 -17.07
C SER A 50 13.36 -5.22 -17.49
N HIS A 51 13.72 -5.87 -18.61
CA HIS A 51 15.02 -5.74 -19.28
C HIS A 51 15.19 -4.35 -19.91
#